data_AF-A0A6J1I414-F1
#
_entry.id   AF-A0A6J1I414-F1
#
_cell.length_a   1.000
_cell.length_b   1.000
_cell.length_c   1.000
_cell.angle_alpha   90.00
_cell.angle_beta   90.00
_cell.angle_gamma   90.00
#
_symmetry.space_group_name_H-M   'P 1'
#
loop_
_entity.id
_entity.type
_entity.pdbx_description
1 polymer ?
#
loop_
_entity_poly.entity_id
_entity_poly.type
_entity_poly.pdbx_seq_one_letter_code
_entity_poly.pdbx_strand_id
1 'polypeptide(L)'
;MDDIFDSSLNLEETHLKEGYAEGYKDGLVAGKEEAKQVGLKVGFEVGEEVGFFRGCVDVWNSVIRIHPERFSSRVQKSVKQMEELVEQYPLRDPENEQVQEVMEGLRLKFRTICATLGVKLEYSGHPKSASDGKEIF
;
A
#
# COMPACT_ATOMS: atom_id res chain seq x y z
N MET A 1 -28.23 32.56 -43.98
CA MET A 1 -28.40 33.72 -43.10
C MET A 1 -28.59 33.10 -41.74
N ASP A 2 -27.49 32.91 -41.02
CA ASP A 2 -27.55 32.33 -39.68
C ASP A 2 -28.31 33.28 -38.77
N ASP A 3 -29.26 32.74 -37.99
CA ASP A 3 -30.13 33.53 -37.13
C ASP A 3 -29.28 34.14 -36.01
N ILE A 4 -29.36 35.45 -35.83
CA ILE A 4 -28.57 36.20 -34.84
C ILE A 4 -28.91 35.80 -33.40
N PHE A 5 -30.03 35.11 -33.18
CA PHE A 5 -30.46 34.62 -31.88
C PHE A 5 -30.11 33.14 -31.63
N ASP A 6 -29.65 32.38 -32.63
CA ASP A 6 -29.33 30.95 -32.48
C ASP A 6 -28.21 30.71 -31.45
N SER A 7 -27.22 31.61 -31.38
CA SER A 7 -26.15 31.55 -30.38
C SER A 7 -26.65 31.88 -28.97
N SER A 8 -27.71 32.67 -28.84
CA SER A 8 -28.32 32.98 -27.53
C SER A 8 -29.24 31.85 -27.04
N LEU A 9 -29.87 31.11 -27.96
CA LEU A 9 -30.74 29.98 -27.64
C LEU A 9 -29.94 28.74 -27.23
N ASN A 10 -28.76 28.52 -27.84
CA ASN A 10 -27.88 27.37 -27.56
C ASN A 10 -26.77 27.67 -26.54
N LEU A 11 -26.83 28.82 -25.86
CA LEU A 11 -25.76 29.30 -24.97
C LEU A 11 -25.54 28.36 -23.78
N GLU A 12 -26.62 27.87 -23.16
CA GLU A 12 -26.55 26.92 -22.04
C GLU A 12 -25.88 25.61 -22.45
N GLU A 13 -26.31 25.02 -23.58
CA GLU A 13 -25.73 23.78 -24.09
C GLU A 13 -24.26 23.95 -24.46
N THR A 14 -23.89 25.11 -25.01
CA THR A 14 -22.49 25.45 -25.36
C THR A 14 -21.63 25.51 -24.10
N HIS A 15 -22.04 26.27 -23.09
CA HIS A 15 -21.28 26.38 -21.83
C HIS A 15 -21.24 25.07 -21.05
N LEU A 16 -22.28 24.23 -21.12
CA LEU A 16 -22.26 22.90 -20.51
C LEU A 16 -21.24 21.99 -21.20
N LYS A 17 -21.16 22.02 -22.54
CA LYS A 17 -20.14 21.27 -23.30
C LYS A 17 -18.73 21.80 -23.02
N GLU A 18 -18.56 23.12 -22.96
CA GLU A 18 -17.28 23.76 -22.65
C GLU A 18 -16.81 23.39 -21.23
N GLY A 19 -17.69 23.55 -20.23
CA GLY A 19 -17.37 23.21 -18.85
C GLY A 19 -17.10 21.73 -18.64
N TYR A 20 -17.83 20.84 -19.34
CA TYR A 20 -17.52 19.41 -19.34
C TYR A 20 -16.14 19.12 -19.96
N ALA A 21 -15.83 19.71 -21.12
CA ALA A 21 -14.57 19.49 -21.80
C ALA A 21 -13.38 20.02 -20.99
N GLU A 22 -13.52 21.19 -20.36
CA GLU A 22 -12.56 21.78 -19.45
C GLU A 22 -12.38 20.89 -18.21
N GLY A 23 -13.46 20.55 -17.51
CA GLY A 23 -13.40 19.70 -16.32
C GLY A 23 -12.83 18.30 -16.60
N TYR A 24 -13.13 17.72 -17.76
CA TYR A 24 -12.55 16.44 -18.17
C TYR A 24 -11.04 16.55 -18.40
N LYS A 25 -10.59 17.58 -19.11
CA LYS A 25 -9.17 17.83 -19.37
C LYS A 25 -8.40 18.06 -18.06
N ASP A 26 -8.94 18.89 -17.17
CA ASP A 26 -8.32 19.18 -15.88
C ASP A 26 -8.31 17.95 -14.97
N GLY A 27 -9.41 17.19 -14.96
CA GLY A 27 -9.52 15.92 -14.23
C GLY A 27 -8.49 14.88 -14.70
N LEU A 28 -8.19 14.79 -15.99
CA LEU A 28 -7.14 13.91 -16.50
C LEU A 28 -5.74 14.29 -16.00
N VAL A 29 -5.44 15.59 -15.93
CA VAL A 29 -4.14 16.07 -15.43
C VAL A 29 -4.03 15.87 -13.93
N ALA A 30 -5.03 16.32 -13.18
CA ALA A 30 -5.06 16.22 -11.72
C ALA A 30 -5.06 14.75 -11.28
N GLY A 31 -5.91 13.92 -11.88
CA GLY A 31 -6.01 12.50 -11.53
C GLY A 31 -4.72 11.73 -11.79
N LYS A 32 -3.95 12.08 -12.83
CA LYS A 32 -2.64 11.47 -13.07
C LYS A 32 -1.62 11.80 -11.99
N GLU A 33 -1.56 13.06 -11.57
CA GLU A 33 -0.62 13.47 -10.52
C GLU A 33 -1.02 12.88 -9.17
N GLU A 34 -2.31 12.92 -8.83
CA GLU A 34 -2.84 12.32 -7.60
C GLU A 34 -2.56 10.81 -7.56
N ALA A 35 -2.88 10.07 -8.63
CA ALA A 35 -2.63 8.63 -8.70
C ALA A 35 -1.15 8.27 -8.51
N LYS A 36 -0.24 9.09 -9.05
CA LYS A 36 1.20 8.92 -8.86
C LYS A 36 1.61 9.14 -7.40
N GLN A 37 1.13 10.20 -6.76
CA GLN A 37 1.45 10.49 -5.36
C GLN A 37 0.91 9.41 -4.42
N VAL A 38 -0.35 9.00 -4.63
CA VAL A 38 -0.99 7.92 -3.86
C VAL A 38 -0.24 6.61 -4.06
N GLY A 39 0.07 6.24 -5.31
CA GLY A 39 0.80 5.02 -5.62
C GLY A 39 2.18 4.97 -4.98
N LEU A 40 2.93 6.08 -4.99
CA LEU A 40 4.23 6.17 -4.32
C LEU A 40 4.11 6.02 -2.81
N LYS A 41 3.15 6.71 -2.19
CA LYS A 41 2.94 6.66 -0.74
C LYS A 41 2.55 5.25 -0.30
N VAL A 42 1.49 4.69 -0.88
CA VAL A 42 0.98 3.37 -0.52
C VAL A 42 2.00 2.29 -0.84
N GLY A 43 2.67 2.39 -1.99
CA GLY A 43 3.73 1.46 -2.38
C GLY A 43 4.90 1.46 -1.39
N PHE A 44 5.30 2.62 -0.88
CA PHE A 44 6.33 2.73 0.15
C PHE A 44 5.87 2.12 1.48
N GLU A 45 4.67 2.45 1.96
CA GLU A 45 4.11 1.91 3.21
C GLU A 45 4.03 0.37 3.19
N VAL A 46 3.58 -0.20 2.06
CA VAL A 46 3.53 -1.66 1.86
C VAL A 46 4.93 -2.27 1.75
N GLY A 47 5.80 -1.66 0.95
CA GLY A 47 7.17 -2.15 0.75
C GLY A 47 7.99 -2.14 2.04
N GLU A 48 7.82 -1.12 2.88
CA GLU A 48 8.42 -1.03 4.21
C GLU A 48 7.95 -2.19 5.11
N GLU A 49 6.65 -2.46 5.15
CA GLU A 49 6.08 -3.52 5.98
C GLU A 49 6.56 -4.91 5.55
N VAL A 50 6.51 -5.21 4.24
CA VAL A 50 7.01 -6.48 3.69
C VAL A 50 8.51 -6.62 3.92
N GLY A 51 9.27 -5.53 3.74
CA GLY A 51 10.71 -5.49 3.98
C GLY A 51 11.07 -5.74 5.45
N PHE A 52 10.29 -5.18 6.38
CA PHE A 52 10.43 -5.44 7.82
C PHE A 52 10.23 -6.93 8.15
N PHE A 53 9.17 -7.54 7.60
CA PHE A 53 8.92 -8.97 7.77
C PHE A 53 10.03 -9.84 7.17
N ARG A 54 10.53 -9.48 5.98
CA ARG A 54 11.67 -10.16 5.36
C ARG A 54 12.92 -10.11 6.25
N GLY A 55 13.26 -8.93 6.78
CA GLY A 55 14.40 -8.77 7.67
C GLY A 55 14.28 -9.63 8.94
N CYS A 56 13.07 -9.71 9.52
CA CYS A 56 12.81 -10.57 10.68
C CYS A 56 13.03 -12.05 10.35
N VAL A 57 12.48 -12.53 9.22
CA VAL A 57 12.69 -13.90 8.73
C VAL A 57 14.17 -14.20 8.52
N ASP A 58 14.92 -13.32 7.85
CA ASP A 58 16.35 -13.52 7.56
C ASP A 58 17.18 -13.63 8.85
N VAL A 59 16.88 -12.81 9.86
CA VAL A 59 17.53 -12.85 11.18
C VAL A 59 17.17 -14.15 11.90
N TRP A 60 15.88 -14.50 12.00
CA TRP A 60 15.44 -15.72 12.69
C TRP A 60 16.02 -16.98 12.03
N ASN A 61 15.98 -17.08 10.71
CA ASN A 61 16.59 -18.19 9.96
C ASN A 61 18.11 -18.27 10.19
N SER A 62 18.79 -17.13 10.28
CA SER A 62 20.22 -17.11 10.59
C SER A 62 20.52 -17.64 11.99
N VAL A 63 19.73 -17.27 13.00
CA VAL A 63 19.91 -17.80 14.36
C VAL A 63 19.54 -19.28 14.43
N ILE A 64 18.45 -19.71 13.79
CA ILE A 64 18.05 -21.13 13.72
C ILE A 64 19.17 -21.98 13.11
N ARG A 65 19.86 -21.49 12.07
CA ARG A 65 20.97 -22.20 11.42
C ARG A 65 22.19 -22.37 12.35
N ILE A 66 22.49 -21.36 13.17
CA ILE A 66 23.65 -21.38 14.06
C ILE A 66 23.34 -22.16 15.36
N HIS A 67 22.13 -22.00 15.89
CA HIS A 67 21.69 -22.54 17.18
C HIS A 67 20.28 -23.17 17.07
N PRO A 68 20.14 -24.31 16.36
CA PRO A 68 18.83 -24.93 16.11
C PRO A 68 18.11 -25.36 17.39
N GLU A 69 18.84 -25.71 18.44
CA GLU A 69 18.32 -26.11 19.75
C GLU A 69 17.63 -24.99 20.54
N ARG A 70 17.90 -23.72 20.18
CA ARG A 70 17.31 -22.55 20.85
C ARG A 70 15.89 -22.24 20.39
N PHE A 71 15.49 -22.81 19.26
CA PHE A 71 14.16 -22.60 18.66
C PHE A 71 13.40 -23.93 18.65
N SER A 72 12.22 -23.95 19.24
CA SER A 72 11.35 -25.13 19.16
C SER A 72 10.99 -25.45 17.70
N SER A 73 10.73 -26.72 17.41
CA SER A 73 10.28 -27.16 16.07
C SER A 73 9.04 -26.42 15.58
N ARG A 74 8.18 -25.99 16.51
CA ARG A 74 7.01 -25.14 16.23
C ARG A 74 7.43 -23.78 15.68
N VAL A 75 8.39 -23.10 16.31
CA VAL A 75 8.86 -21.79 15.84
C VAL A 75 9.57 -21.92 14.51
N GLN A 76 10.42 -22.92 14.34
CA GLN A 76 11.11 -23.16 13.06
C GLN A 76 10.12 -23.35 11.91
N LYS A 77 9.04 -24.12 12.13
CA LYS A 77 7.93 -24.24 11.16
C LYS A 77 7.23 -22.92 10.88
N SER A 78 6.91 -22.14 11.92
CA SER A 78 6.24 -20.86 11.75
C SER A 78 7.09 -19.84 11.00
N VAL A 79 8.39 -19.78 11.26
CA VAL A 79 9.33 -18.91 10.53
C VAL A 79 9.39 -19.30 9.05
N LYS A 80 9.48 -20.61 8.75
CA LYS A 80 9.45 -21.10 7.36
C LYS A 80 8.14 -20.75 6.63
N GLN A 81 7.00 -20.90 7.30
CA GLN A 81 5.70 -20.49 6.72
C GLN A 81 5.63 -18.98 6.47
N MET A 82 6.23 -18.18 7.35
CA MET A 82 6.31 -16.73 7.16
C MET A 82 7.24 -16.37 5.99
N GLU A 83 8.36 -17.08 5.81
CA GLU A 83 9.25 -16.96 4.65
C GLU A 83 8.50 -17.23 3.34
N GLU A 84 7.75 -18.33 3.27
CA GLU A 84 6.91 -18.68 2.11
C GLU A 84 5.88 -17.58 1.80
N LEU A 85 5.24 -16.99 2.82
CA LEU A 85 4.30 -15.87 2.64
C LEU A 85 4.98 -14.60 2.12
N VAL A 86 6.19 -14.28 2.60
CA VAL A 86 6.94 -13.11 2.12
C VAL A 86 7.35 -13.30 0.66
N GLU A 87 7.78 -14.51 0.27
CA GLU A 87 8.16 -14.83 -1.10
C GLU A 87 6.98 -14.81 -2.08
N GLN A 88 5.79 -15.19 -1.62
CA GLN A 88 4.57 -15.18 -2.42
C GLN A 88 3.91 -13.81 -2.53
N TYR A 89 4.38 -12.81 -1.77
CA TYR A 89 3.75 -11.49 -1.78
C TYR A 89 3.87 -10.83 -3.17
N PRO A 90 2.75 -10.44 -3.82
CA PRO A 90 2.75 -9.97 -5.20
C PRO A 90 3.18 -8.50 -5.33
N LEU A 91 4.47 -8.20 -5.09
CA LEU A 91 5.02 -6.84 -5.12
C LEU A 91 4.85 -6.12 -6.47
N ARG A 92 4.75 -6.86 -7.58
CA ARG A 92 4.62 -6.33 -8.95
C ARG A 92 3.19 -6.30 -9.46
N ASP A 93 2.26 -6.85 -8.69
CA ASP A 93 0.85 -6.97 -9.05
C ASP A 93 0.00 -6.50 -7.85
N PRO A 94 -0.01 -5.18 -7.58
CA PRO A 94 -0.72 -4.62 -6.41
C PRO A 94 -2.25 -4.75 -6.52
N GLU A 95 -2.78 -5.05 -7.71
CA GLU A 95 -4.21 -5.31 -7.95
C GLU A 95 -4.59 -6.78 -7.71
N ASN A 96 -3.62 -7.63 -7.38
CA ASN A 96 -3.88 -9.04 -7.10
C ASN A 96 -4.82 -9.19 -5.90
N GLU A 97 -5.88 -9.96 -6.09
CA GLU A 97 -6.92 -10.18 -5.07
C GLU A 97 -6.34 -10.78 -3.77
N GLN A 98 -5.20 -11.47 -3.84
CA GLN A 98 -4.54 -12.09 -2.69
C GLN A 98 -3.66 -11.13 -1.87
N VAL A 99 -3.38 -9.90 -2.34
CA VAL A 99 -2.51 -8.93 -1.64
C VAL A 99 -2.91 -8.76 -0.17
N GLN A 100 -4.21 -8.59 0.07
CA GLN A 100 -4.76 -8.37 1.41
C GLN A 100 -4.63 -9.63 2.27
N GLU A 101 -5.00 -10.79 1.73
CA GLU A 101 -4.94 -12.07 2.43
C GLU A 101 -3.50 -12.42 2.84
N VAL A 102 -2.53 -12.27 1.93
CA VAL A 102 -1.12 -12.55 2.23
C VAL A 102 -0.59 -11.57 3.29
N MET A 103 -0.94 -10.28 3.20
CA MET A 103 -0.53 -9.27 4.20
C MET A 103 -1.09 -9.58 5.59
N GLU A 104 -2.38 -9.93 5.69
CA GLU A 104 -2.99 -10.35 6.95
C GLU A 104 -2.34 -11.62 7.50
N GLY A 105 -2.03 -12.57 6.62
CA GLY A 105 -1.27 -13.77 6.91
C GLY A 105 0.10 -13.44 7.53
N LEU A 106 0.85 -12.53 6.92
CA LEU A 106 2.16 -12.06 7.41
C LEU A 106 2.05 -11.43 8.80
N ARG A 107 1.13 -10.46 8.98
CA ARG A 107 0.89 -9.79 10.26
C ARG A 107 0.53 -10.78 11.37
N LEU A 108 -0.33 -11.76 11.07
CA LEU A 108 -0.74 -12.79 12.04
C LEU A 108 0.41 -13.72 12.43
N LYS A 109 1.21 -14.16 11.44
CA LYS A 109 2.35 -15.05 11.70
C LYS A 109 3.44 -14.33 12.48
N PHE A 110 3.75 -13.08 12.12
CA PHE A 110 4.67 -12.24 12.87
C PHE A 110 4.28 -12.16 14.35
N ARG A 111 3.03 -11.78 14.66
CA ARG A 111 2.54 -11.71 16.06
C ARG A 111 2.64 -13.06 16.78
N THR A 112 2.33 -14.15 16.09
CA THR A 112 2.40 -15.51 16.64
C THR A 112 3.84 -15.91 16.99
N ILE A 113 4.80 -15.59 16.12
CA ILE A 113 6.22 -15.86 16.34
C ILE A 113 6.74 -15.01 17.50
N CYS A 114 6.43 -13.71 17.52
CA CYS A 114 6.81 -12.81 18.63
C CYS A 114 6.28 -13.30 19.98
N ALA A 115 5.01 -13.69 20.05
CA ALA A 115 4.39 -14.24 21.25
C ALA A 115 5.05 -15.56 21.69
N THR A 116 5.39 -16.44 20.74
CA THR A 116 6.03 -17.74 21.04
C THR A 116 7.47 -17.57 21.52
N LEU A 117 8.19 -16.58 20.98
CA LEU A 117 9.56 -16.26 21.36
C LEU A 117 9.66 -15.37 22.60
N GLY A 118 8.54 -14.79 23.07
CA GLY A 118 8.53 -13.84 24.18
C GLY A 118 9.26 -12.53 23.86
N VAL A 119 9.37 -12.16 22.58
CA VAL A 119 10.04 -10.93 22.15
C VAL A 119 9.02 -9.84 21.87
N LYS A 120 9.34 -8.61 22.32
CA LYS A 120 8.54 -7.42 22.01
C LYS A 120 9.11 -6.74 20.77
N LEU A 121 8.78 -7.29 19.60
CA LEU A 121 9.03 -6.68 18.31
C LEU A 121 7.72 -6.09 17.79
N GLU A 122 7.76 -4.83 17.39
CA GLU A 122 6.62 -4.09 16.85
C GLU A 122 7.01 -3.47 15.52
N TYR A 123 6.13 -3.58 14.53
CA TYR A 123 6.23 -2.77 13.32
C TYR A 123 5.55 -1.43 13.61
N SER A 124 6.35 -0.37 13.78
CA SER A 124 5.84 0.97 14.06
C SER A 124 5.39 1.72 12.80
N GLY A 125 5.72 1.20 11.62
CA GLY A 125 5.60 1.88 10.34
C GLY A 125 6.45 3.16 10.25
N HIS A 126 6.49 3.75 9.06
CA HIS A 126 7.04 5.08 8.89
C HIS A 126 6.28 6.07 9.79
N PRO A 127 6.96 6.88 10.62
CA PRO A 127 6.29 7.97 11.32
C PRO A 127 5.68 8.87 10.25
N LYS A 128 4.34 8.94 10.21
CA LYS A 128 3.63 9.89 9.34
C LYS A 128 4.30 11.24 9.56
N SER A 129 4.84 11.84 8.51
CA SER A 129 5.34 13.20 8.58
C SER A 129 4.26 14.02 9.28
N ALA A 130 4.65 14.78 10.30
CA ALA A 130 3.80 15.76 10.95
C ALA A 130 3.40 16.81 9.89
N SER A 131 2.38 16.48 9.11
CA SER A 131 1.75 17.31 8.10
C SER A 131 0.27 16.93 8.03
N ASP A 132 -0.36 16.69 9.18
CA ASP A 132 -1.70 17.23 9.42
C ASP A 132 -1.52 18.74 9.68
N GLY A 133 -1.07 19.44 8.64
CA GLY A 133 -1.12 20.88 8.59
C GLY A 133 -2.59 21.23 8.47
N LYS A 134 -3.15 21.74 9.56
CA LYS A 134 -4.45 22.41 9.63
C LYS A 134 -4.78 23.06 8.28
N GLU A 135 -5.76 22.52 7.56
CA GLU A 135 -6.51 23.31 6.60
C GLU A 135 -7.33 24.32 7.40
N ILE A 136 -6.73 25.48 7.60
CA ILE A 136 -7.43 26.73 7.83
C ILE A 136 -7.46 27.44 6.48
N PHE A 137 -8.52 27.22 5.70
CA PHE A 137 -9.21 28.24 4.91
C PHE A 137 -10.64 27.78 4.66
#